data_AF-A0A9P6XTR6-F1
#
_entry.id   AF-A0A9P6XTR6-F1
#
_cell.length_a   1.000
_cell.length_b   1.000
_cell.length_c   1.000
_cell.angle_alpha   90.00
_cell.angle_beta   90.00
_cell.angle_gamma   90.00
#
_symmetry.space_group_name_H-M   'P 1'
#
loop_
_entity.id
_entity.type
_entity.pdbx_description
1 polymer ?
#
loop_
_entity_poly.entity_id
_entity_poly.type
_entity_poly.pdbx_seq_one_letter_code
_entity_poly.pdbx_strand_id
1 'polypeptide(L)'
;MSCAAVVITCDGAPMNQMIDESRGLLVAAHEGAPCHLSRTWHVDETALEQAVERALAMDEAECTRLGANARAWHLASEVAFPLRLGEALAKF
;
A
#
# COMPACT_ATOMS: atom_id res chain seq x y z
N MET A 1 5.32 -1.82 -6.17
CA MET A 1 4.81 -0.63 -6.92
C MET A 1 5.94 0.01 -7.72
N SER A 2 5.68 0.91 -8.68
CA SER A 2 6.56 1.46 -9.76
C SER A 2 7.72 0.57 -10.25
N CYS A 3 8.71 0.21 -9.43
CA CYS A 3 9.78 -0.75 -9.72
C CYS A 3 9.40 -2.24 -9.53
N ALA A 4 8.14 -2.56 -9.24
CA ALA A 4 7.67 -3.93 -8.97
C ALA A 4 8.29 -4.60 -7.73
N ALA A 5 8.79 -3.83 -6.77
CA ALA A 5 9.21 -4.37 -5.47
C ALA A 5 8.01 -4.86 -4.63
N VAL A 6 8.26 -5.84 -3.76
CA VAL A 6 7.39 -6.20 -2.63
C VAL A 6 7.30 -5.00 -1.69
N VAL A 7 6.08 -4.67 -1.26
CA VAL A 7 5.82 -3.51 -0.40
C VAL A 7 5.40 -4.02 0.97
N ILE A 8 6.13 -3.61 2.01
CA ILE A 8 5.69 -3.72 3.41
C ILE A 8 5.24 -2.32 3.83
N THR A 9 4.03 -2.18 4.34
CA THR A 9 3.50 -0.86 4.69
C THR A 9 2.50 -0.89 5.84
N CYS A 10 2.26 0.27 6.43
CA CYS A 10 1.32 0.47 7.53
C CYS A 10 -0.12 0.17 7.11
N ASP A 11 -0.87 -0.58 7.94
CA ASP A 11 -2.32 -0.71 7.84
C ASP A 11 -3.01 0.52 8.44
N GLY A 12 -2.79 1.65 7.79
CA GLY A 12 -3.31 2.94 8.19
C GLY A 12 -3.45 3.84 6.97
N ALA A 13 -4.39 4.77 7.02
CA ALA A 13 -4.62 5.67 5.90
C ALA A 13 -3.38 6.57 5.64
N PRO A 14 -2.99 6.80 4.37
CA PRO A 14 -3.66 6.33 3.15
C PRO A 14 -3.14 4.99 2.61
N MET A 15 -2.17 4.36 3.27
CA MET A 15 -1.43 3.23 2.70
C MET A 15 -2.32 2.00 2.45
N ASN A 16 -3.21 1.66 3.39
CA ASN A 16 -4.16 0.55 3.27
C ASN A 16 -5.30 0.78 2.26
N GLN A 17 -5.41 1.99 1.69
CA GLN A 17 -6.33 2.28 0.59
C GLN A 17 -5.71 1.94 -0.77
N MET A 18 -4.38 1.88 -0.84
CA MET A 18 -3.62 1.61 -2.07
C MET A 18 -3.06 0.18 -2.10
N ILE A 19 -2.75 -0.37 -0.92
CA ILE A 19 -2.14 -1.69 -0.75
C ILE A 19 -3.11 -2.61 -0.02
N ASP A 20 -3.22 -3.84 -0.52
CA ASP A 20 -3.88 -4.97 0.14
C ASP A 20 -2.98 -6.21 0.04
N GLU A 21 -3.43 -7.32 0.64
CA GLU A 21 -2.70 -8.60 0.67
C GLU A 21 -2.38 -9.18 -0.72
N SER A 22 -3.08 -8.74 -1.78
CA SER A 22 -2.79 -9.20 -3.14
C SER A 22 -1.55 -8.54 -3.74
N ARG A 23 -1.11 -7.40 -3.20
CA ARG A 23 -0.05 -6.53 -3.77
C ARG A 23 0.93 -5.95 -2.75
N GLY A 24 0.88 -6.40 -1.51
CA GLY A 24 1.83 -6.04 -0.46
C GLY A 24 1.54 -6.74 0.86
N LEU A 25 2.33 -6.40 1.88
CA LEU A 25 2.17 -6.84 3.25
C LEU A 25 1.75 -5.64 4.09
N LEU A 26 0.57 -5.74 4.72
CA LEU A 26 0.07 -4.73 5.64
C LEU A 26 0.54 -5.06 7.06
N VAL A 27 1.12 -4.06 7.72
CA VAL A 27 1.58 -4.12 9.11
C VAL A 27 0.52 -3.46 9.97
N ALA A 28 -0.03 -4.23 10.92
CA ALA A 28 -1.03 -3.71 11.85
C ALA A 28 -0.54 -2.41 12.51
N ALA A 29 -1.44 -1.44 12.64
CA ALA A 29 -1.11 -0.14 13.19
C ALA A 29 -2.27 0.44 13.99
N HIS A 30 -1.92 1.37 14.88
CA HIS A 30 -2.87 2.08 15.70
C HIS A 30 -2.88 3.56 15.34
N GLU A 31 -4.07 4.12 15.26
CA GLU A 31 -4.27 5.53 14.96
C GLU A 31 -3.75 6.40 16.13
N GLY A 32 -2.89 7.35 15.81
CA GLY A 32 -2.22 8.24 16.75
C GLY A 32 -2.85 9.63 16.81
N ALA A 33 -2.03 10.65 17.10
CA ALA A 33 -2.50 12.01 17.28
C ALA A 33 -3.03 12.65 15.96
N PRO A 34 -3.89 13.68 16.05
CA PRO A 34 -4.21 14.51 14.89
C PRO A 34 -2.97 15.09 14.22
N CYS A 35 -2.95 15.11 12.89
CA CYS A 35 -1.88 15.66 12.07
C CYS A 35 -2.47 16.42 10.88
N HIS A 36 -2.67 17.73 11.03
CA HIS A 36 -3.35 18.58 10.06
C HIS A 36 -4.77 18.07 9.70
N LEU A 37 -5.01 17.75 8.42
CA LEU A 37 -6.26 17.18 7.92
C LEU A 37 -6.28 15.65 7.99
N SER A 38 -5.36 15.05 8.74
CA SER A 38 -5.18 13.60 8.88
C SER A 38 -4.88 13.22 10.34
N ARG A 39 -4.46 11.97 10.56
CA ARG A 39 -3.96 11.43 11.82
C ARG A 39 -2.63 10.70 11.61
N THR A 40 -1.78 10.66 12.63
CA THR A 40 -0.58 9.82 12.61
C THR A 40 -0.96 8.35 12.78
N TRP A 41 -0.05 7.45 12.40
CA TRP A 41 -0.21 6.01 12.60
C TRP A 41 1.06 5.45 13.23
N HIS A 42 0.90 4.56 14.20
CA HIS A 42 1.98 3.87 14.88
C HIS A 42 1.88 2.39 14.55
N VAL A 43 2.87 1.87 13.82
CA VAL A 43 2.95 0.44 13.52
C VAL A 43 3.14 -0.35 14.80
N ASP A 44 2.47 -1.49 14.90
CA ASP A 44 2.76 -2.48 15.93
C ASP A 44 4.13 -3.12 15.64
N GLU A 45 5.02 -3.09 16.62
CA GLU A 45 6.40 -3.57 16.45
C GLU A 45 6.45 -5.08 16.18
N THR A 46 5.59 -5.85 16.85
CA THR A 46 5.54 -7.31 16.67
C THR A 46 5.00 -7.65 15.27
N ALA A 47 3.98 -6.93 14.80
CA ALA A 47 3.45 -7.09 13.46
C ALA A 47 4.47 -6.71 12.37
N LEU A 48 5.30 -5.69 12.63
CA LEU A 48 6.37 -5.30 11.71
C LEU A 48 7.42 -6.41 11.60
N GLU A 49 7.86 -6.98 12.73
CA GLU A 49 8.80 -8.11 12.75
C GLU A 49 8.24 -9.30 11.96
N GLN A 50 6.98 -9.67 12.22
CA GLN A 50 6.31 -10.76 11.50
C GLN A 50 6.22 -10.50 9.99
N ALA A 51 5.92 -9.27 9.57
CA ALA A 51 5.87 -8.92 8.15
C ALA A 51 7.25 -9.02 7.48
N VAL A 52 8.31 -8.64 8.18
CA VAL A 52 9.69 -8.78 7.70
C VAL A 52 10.10 -10.24 7.61
N GLU A 53 9.84 -11.04 8.64
CA GLU A 53 10.09 -12.49 8.62
C GLU A 53 9.32 -13.18 7.48
N ARG A 54 8.06 -12.80 7.29
CA ARG A 54 7.23 -13.29 6.20
C ARG A 54 7.81 -12.96 4.84
N ALA A 55 8.32 -11.75 4.65
CA ALA A 55 8.96 -11.33 3.41
C ALA A 55 10.28 -12.08 3.15
N LEU A 56 11.09 -12.31 4.17
CA LEU A 56 12.32 -13.10 4.07
C LEU A 56 12.06 -14.58 3.76
N ALA A 57 10.92 -15.11 4.19
CA ALA A 57 10.50 -16.48 3.93
C ALA A 57 9.78 -16.67 2.57
N MET A 58 9.49 -15.60 1.84
CA MET A 58 8.87 -15.70 0.51
C MET A 58 9.82 -16.36 -0.49
N ASP A 59 9.28 -17.25 -1.31
CA ASP A 59 9.99 -17.71 -2.49
C ASP A 59 9.96 -16.65 -3.61
N GLU A 60 10.76 -16.89 -4.65
CA GLU A 60 10.87 -15.98 -5.79
C GLU A 60 9.53 -15.84 -6.55
N ALA A 61 8.74 -16.91 -6.63
CA ALA A 61 7.47 -16.90 -7.35
C ALA A 61 6.45 -15.99 -6.66
N GLU A 62 6.40 -16.06 -5.33
CA GLU A 62 5.56 -15.21 -4.50
C GLU A 62 6.00 -13.75 -4.57
N CYS A 63 7.31 -13.49 -4.42
CA CYS A 63 7.87 -12.14 -4.56
C CYS A 63 7.51 -11.52 -5.92
N THR A 64 7.69 -12.30 -7.00
CA THR A 64 7.40 -11.86 -8.36
C THR A 64 5.91 -11.56 -8.55
N ARG A 65 5.03 -12.43 -8.03
CA ARG A 65 3.58 -12.26 -8.12
C ARG A 65 3.11 -10.99 -7.40
N LEU A 66 3.53 -10.79 -6.14
CA LEU A 66 3.20 -9.60 -5.36
C LEU A 66 3.72 -8.33 -6.02
N GLY A 67 4.98 -8.35 -6.48
CA GLY A 67 5.61 -7.24 -7.18
C GLY A 67 4.91 -6.86 -8.48
N ALA A 68 4.55 -7.85 -9.30
CA ALA A 68 3.82 -7.67 -10.55
C ALA A 68 2.42 -7.09 -10.31
N ASN A 69 1.68 -7.61 -9.32
CA ASN A 69 0.37 -7.07 -8.94
C ASN A 69 0.47 -5.61 -8.50
N ALA A 70 1.48 -5.27 -7.69
CA ALA A 70 1.72 -3.91 -7.24
C ALA A 70 2.11 -2.97 -8.40
N ARG A 71 2.86 -3.46 -9.40
CA ARG A 71 3.20 -2.69 -10.61
C ARG A 71 1.98 -2.47 -11.49
N ALA A 72 1.19 -3.50 -11.74
CA ALA A 72 -0.02 -3.43 -12.54
C ALA A 72 -1.01 -2.42 -11.94
N TRP A 73 -1.22 -2.46 -10.63
CA TRP A 73 -2.06 -1.49 -9.94
C TRP A 73 -1.53 -0.06 -10.09
N HIS A 74 -0.21 0.16 -9.90
CA HIS A 74 0.37 1.49 -10.02
C HIS A 74 0.16 2.09 -11.43
N LEU A 75 0.41 1.31 -12.49
CA LEU A 75 0.18 1.74 -13.87
C LEU A 75 -1.29 2.04 -14.15
N ALA A 76 -2.21 1.20 -13.67
CA ALA A 76 -3.65 1.43 -13.82
C ALA A 76 -4.09 2.70 -13.08
N SER A 77 -3.58 2.92 -11.87
CA SER A 77 -3.87 4.11 -11.06
C SER A 77 -3.34 5.40 -11.68
N GLU A 78 -2.14 5.38 -12.28
CA GLU A 78 -1.59 6.55 -12.99
C GLU A 78 -2.48 6.99 -14.17
N VAL A 79 -3.07 6.03 -14.90
CA VAL A 79 -3.99 6.33 -15.99
C VAL A 79 -5.37 6.75 -15.48
N ALA A 80 -5.88 6.08 -14.44
CA ALA A 80 -7.24 6.31 -13.95
C ALA A 80 -7.39 7.62 -13.17
N PHE A 81 -6.35 8.09 -12.48
CA PHE A 81 -6.40 9.30 -11.67
C PHE A 81 -6.77 10.57 -12.47
N PRO A 82 -6.07 10.95 -13.56
CA PRO A 82 -6.40 12.17 -14.30
C PRO A 82 -7.79 12.10 -14.94
N LEU A 83 -8.26 10.91 -15.34
CA LEU A 83 -9.62 10.72 -15.87
C LEU A 83 -10.67 11.02 -14.79
N ARG A 84 -10.55 10.38 -13.62
CA ARG A 84 -11.44 10.63 -12.48
C ARG A 84 -11.42 12.08 -12.03
N LEU A 85 -10.26 12.72 -12.05
CA LEU A 85 -10.11 14.12 -11.69
C LEU A 85 -10.85 15.01 -12.71
N GLY A 86 -10.67 14.77 -14.01
CA GLY A 86 -11.39 15.48 -15.07
C GLY A 86 -12.91 15.35 -14.95
N GLU A 87 -13.40 14.13 -14.69
CA GLU A 87 -14.83 13.87 -14.46
C GLU A 87 -15.37 14.57 -13.21
N ALA A 88 -14.58 14.66 -12.14
CA ALA A 88 -14.97 15.37 -10.93
C ALA A 88 -15.05 16.88 -11.18
N LEU A 89 -14.06 17.44 -11.88
CA LEU A 89 -14.00 18.87 -12.19
C LEU A 89 -15.12 19.30 -13.15
N ALA A 90 -15.53 18.45 -14.09
CA ALA A 90 -16.63 18.74 -15.01
C ALA A 90 -18.02 18.81 -14.35
N LYS A 91 -18.15 18.39 -13.08
CA LYS A 91 -19.38 18.46 -12.30
C LYS A 91 -19.50 19.73 -11.46
N PHE A 92 -18.48 20.58 -11.46
CA PHE A 92 -18.48 21.91 -10.86
C PHE A 92 -18.75 22.97 -11.94
#